data_AF-A0A2T0APL0-F1
#
_entry.id   AF-A0A2T0APL0-F1
#
_cell.length_a   1.000
_cell.length_b   1.000
_cell.length_c   1.000
_cell.angle_alpha   90.00
_cell.angle_beta   90.00
_cell.angle_gamma   90.00
#
_symmetry.space_group_name_H-M   'P 1'
#
loop_
_entity.id
_entity.type
_entity.pdbx_description
1 polymer ?
#
loop_
_entity_poly.entity_id
_entity_poly.type
_entity_poly.pdbx_seq_one_letter_code
_entity_poly.pdbx_strand_id
1 'polypeptide(L)'
;MKKIFIAVLSVIMAMSLVACEKKKEVVKGNDKVNQEQEVKKEGKIDLSKIELNKGNVEKLIKQILGANKIRAVTVNDSDISIKLFQEPEDEKQFLIHTSNYFIDIVSELFKNKKVENIEFIVDSIFDTKQNEKVESRAIAYTITREKYNKFNWEDIKLQVYSEPKILYDLLDSAAVHPSIINNIK
;
A
#
# COMPACT_ATOMS: atom_id res chain seq x y z
N MET A 1 19.13 -27.26 -46.49
CA MET A 1 18.85 -28.06 -45.28
C MET A 1 20.16 -28.34 -44.54
N LYS A 2 20.25 -28.03 -43.24
CA LYS A 2 21.22 -28.60 -42.30
C LYS A 2 20.45 -29.02 -41.03
N LYS A 3 20.99 -29.99 -40.28
CA LYS A 3 20.24 -30.82 -39.33
C LYS A 3 20.94 -30.86 -37.96
N ILE A 4 20.17 -30.62 -36.88
CA ILE A 4 20.34 -31.21 -35.52
C ILE A 4 21.64 -30.68 -34.82
N PHE A 5 21.68 -30.30 -33.54
CA PHE A 5 21.38 -31.09 -32.33
C PHE A 5 20.83 -30.28 -31.17
N ILE A 6 20.09 -30.98 -30.31
CA ILE A 6 19.66 -30.53 -28.98
C ILE A 6 20.29 -31.49 -27.95
N ALA A 7 21.00 -30.94 -26.97
CA ALA A 7 21.48 -31.58 -25.73
C ALA A 7 21.36 -30.48 -24.66
N VAL A 8 20.49 -30.51 -23.64
CA VAL A 8 19.99 -31.57 -22.73
C VAL A 8 21.07 -32.06 -21.76
N LEU A 9 20.71 -32.08 -20.46
CA LEU A 9 21.48 -32.53 -19.28
C LEU A 9 22.66 -31.59 -18.87
N SER A 10 22.98 -31.39 -17.59
CA SER A 10 22.26 -31.77 -16.34
C SER A 10 22.78 -31.03 -15.09
N VAL A 11 21.91 -30.95 -14.06
CA VAL A 11 22.12 -31.34 -12.64
C VAL A 11 23.59 -31.70 -12.28
N ILE A 12 24.22 -31.19 -11.21
CA ILE A 12 24.02 -31.43 -9.75
C ILE A 12 24.71 -30.25 -9.01
N MET A 13 24.10 -29.51 -8.06
CA MET A 13 23.82 -29.80 -6.64
C MET A 13 25.07 -30.02 -5.74
N ALA A 14 24.85 -30.08 -4.42
CA ALA A 14 25.81 -30.35 -3.33
C ALA A 14 26.58 -29.16 -2.69
N MET A 15 26.07 -28.82 -1.51
CA MET A 15 26.65 -28.05 -0.41
C MET A 15 28.10 -28.43 -0.06
N SER A 16 28.87 -27.46 0.46
CA SER A 16 30.09 -27.71 1.24
C SER A 16 30.18 -26.82 2.49
N LEU A 17 29.32 -27.12 3.47
CA LEU A 17 29.46 -26.57 4.83
C LEU A 17 30.64 -27.27 5.55
N VAL A 18 31.84 -26.68 5.46
CA VAL A 18 32.99 -27.06 6.29
C VAL A 18 33.67 -25.79 6.80
N ALA A 19 33.66 -25.60 8.12
CA ALA A 19 34.45 -24.56 8.75
C ALA A 19 35.93 -24.97 8.81
N CYS A 20 36.83 -24.06 8.45
CA CYS A 20 38.27 -24.23 8.69
C CYS A 20 38.88 -22.89 9.10
N GLU A 21 39.28 -22.78 10.37
CA GLU A 21 39.92 -21.58 10.90
C GLU A 21 41.42 -21.49 10.55
N LYS A 22 41.93 -20.25 10.52
CA LYS A 22 43.33 -19.86 10.71
C LYS A 22 44.36 -20.35 9.65
N LYS A 23 44.70 -19.43 8.73
CA LYS A 23 45.94 -18.63 8.87
C LYS A 23 45.98 -17.38 7.96
N LYS A 24 46.46 -16.28 8.53
CA LYS A 24 46.91 -15.01 7.90
C LYS A 24 48.45 -15.10 7.68
N GLU A 25 49.17 -14.30 6.90
CA GLU A 25 48.94 -13.21 5.90
C GLU A 25 50.29 -12.99 5.13
N VAL A 26 50.50 -12.10 4.15
CA VAL A 26 49.68 -10.97 3.63
C VAL A 26 49.14 -11.29 2.20
N VAL A 27 49.42 -10.67 1.04
CA VAL A 27 50.28 -9.55 0.59
C VAL A 27 49.62 -8.82 -0.59
N LYS A 28 49.39 -7.49 -0.42
CA LYS A 28 49.18 -6.41 -1.42
C LYS A 28 48.36 -6.68 -2.71
N GLY A 29 47.29 -5.90 -2.93
CA GLY A 29 46.61 -5.83 -4.23
C GLY A 29 45.49 -4.78 -4.35
N ASN A 30 45.86 -3.50 -4.49
CA ASN A 30 45.03 -2.34 -4.88
C ASN A 30 43.77 -1.97 -4.05
N ASP A 31 43.80 -0.76 -3.51
CA ASP A 31 42.62 -0.05 -3.01
C ASP A 31 41.61 0.26 -4.14
N LYS A 32 40.48 -0.42 -4.12
CA LYS A 32 39.19 0.21 -4.44
C LYS A 32 38.17 -0.20 -3.38
N VAL A 33 37.92 0.71 -2.44
CA VAL A 33 36.80 0.61 -1.49
C VAL A 33 35.50 0.75 -2.28
N ASN A 34 35.03 -0.37 -2.82
CA ASN A 34 33.68 -0.47 -3.34
C ASN A 34 32.77 -0.53 -2.11
N GLN A 35 32.25 0.63 -1.68
CA GLN A 35 31.27 0.68 -0.61
C GLN A 35 30.07 -0.15 -1.05
N GLU A 36 29.86 -1.30 -0.40
CA GLU A 36 28.57 -1.95 -0.43
C GLU A 36 27.57 -0.93 0.11
N GLN A 37 26.72 -0.40 -0.79
CA GLN A 37 25.58 0.37 -0.34
C GLN A 37 24.71 -0.59 0.45
N GLU A 38 24.74 -0.46 1.78
CA GLU A 38 23.65 -0.91 2.62
C GLU A 38 22.39 -0.19 2.14
N VAL A 39 21.69 -0.83 1.21
CA VAL A 39 20.30 -0.54 0.91
C VAL A 39 19.55 -0.87 2.18
N LYS A 40 19.45 0.13 3.07
CA LYS A 40 18.69 0.06 4.31
C LYS A 40 17.27 -0.34 3.92
N LYS A 41 16.96 -1.63 4.10
CA LYS A 41 15.60 -2.14 4.00
C LYS A 41 14.80 -1.34 5.02
N GLU A 42 13.98 -0.42 4.55
CA GLU A 42 13.11 0.35 5.43
C GLU A 42 12.26 -0.64 6.22
N GLY A 43 12.43 -0.65 7.54
CA GLY A 43 11.72 -1.61 8.38
C GLY A 43 10.22 -1.42 8.20
N LYS A 44 9.47 -2.52 8.03
CA LYS A 44 8.00 -2.47 8.04
C LYS A 44 7.58 -1.81 9.36
N ILE A 45 6.84 -0.71 9.27
CA ILE A 45 6.44 0.05 10.45
C ILE A 45 5.30 -0.69 11.16
N ASP A 46 5.55 -1.06 12.42
CA ASP A 46 4.53 -1.62 13.31
C ASP A 46 3.90 -0.50 14.12
N LEU A 47 2.73 -0.03 13.68
CA LEU A 47 1.99 1.04 14.37
C LEU A 47 1.51 0.63 15.77
N SER A 48 1.45 -0.66 16.12
CA SER A 48 0.88 -1.12 17.41
C SER A 48 1.68 -0.70 18.65
N LYS A 49 2.96 -0.33 18.48
CA LYS A 49 3.90 -0.06 19.59
C LYS A 49 4.51 1.35 19.59
N ILE A 50 4.22 2.17 18.58
CA ILE A 50 4.82 3.50 18.41
C ILE A 50 3.82 4.63 18.67
N GLU A 51 4.34 5.84 18.80
CA GLU A 51 3.52 7.03 18.99
C GLU A 51 2.63 7.31 17.76
N LEU A 52 1.36 7.59 18.01
CA LEU A 52 0.40 8.06 17.02
C LEU A 52 0.71 9.54 16.72
N ASN A 53 1.42 9.78 15.62
CA ASN A 53 1.71 11.12 15.11
C ASN A 53 1.74 11.13 13.57
N LYS A 54 1.61 12.32 12.98
CA LYS A 54 1.56 12.51 11.52
C LYS A 54 2.73 11.85 10.79
N GLY A 55 3.96 11.97 11.32
CA GLY A 55 5.16 11.45 10.68
C GLY A 55 5.21 9.92 10.59
N ASN A 56 4.68 9.23 11.61
CA ASN A 56 4.57 7.77 11.61
C ASN A 56 3.44 7.27 10.69
N VAL A 57 2.28 7.94 10.72
CA VAL A 57 1.13 7.62 9.85
C VAL A 57 1.47 7.85 8.38
N GLU A 58 2.11 8.97 8.02
CA GLU A 58 2.58 9.22 6.65
C GLU A 58 3.51 8.12 6.16
N LYS A 59 4.51 7.71 6.95
CA LYS A 59 5.47 6.67 6.52
C LYS A 59 4.78 5.33 6.28
N LEU A 60 3.82 4.93 7.13
CA LEU A 60 3.05 3.71 6.92
C LEU A 60 2.27 3.78 5.59
N ILE A 61 1.55 4.87 5.33
CA ILE A 61 0.79 5.02 4.09
C ILE A 61 1.72 5.03 2.87
N LYS A 62 2.93 5.60 2.98
CA LYS A 62 3.96 5.55 1.92
C LYS A 62 4.50 4.13 1.69
N GLN A 63 4.59 3.29 2.73
CA GLN A 63 4.93 1.87 2.59
C GLN A 63 3.82 1.04 1.92
N ILE A 64 2.55 1.47 2.00
CA ILE A 64 1.41 0.77 1.37
C ILE A 64 1.14 1.27 -0.07
N LEU A 65 1.24 2.57 -0.32
CA LEU A 65 0.82 3.22 -1.59
C LEU A 65 1.96 3.72 -2.49
N GLY A 66 3.18 3.79 -1.97
CA GLY A 66 4.24 4.62 -2.53
C GLY A 66 4.07 6.12 -2.19
N ALA A 67 5.13 6.90 -2.38
CA ALA A 67 5.18 8.29 -1.90
C ALA A 67 4.22 9.24 -2.63
N ASN A 68 3.96 9.01 -3.91
CA ASN A 68 3.44 10.04 -4.83
C ASN A 68 1.93 10.29 -4.73
N LYS A 69 1.18 9.47 -3.98
CA LYS A 69 -0.30 9.55 -3.90
C LYS A 69 -0.83 10.39 -2.73
N ILE A 70 0.00 10.72 -1.74
CA ILE A 70 -0.43 11.42 -0.52
C ILE A 70 -0.36 12.93 -0.73
N ARG A 71 -1.48 13.64 -0.55
CA ARG A 71 -1.51 15.12 -0.50
C ARG A 71 -1.42 15.65 0.93
N ALA A 72 -2.12 15.02 1.88
CA ALA A 72 -2.04 15.39 3.29
C ALA A 72 -2.33 14.22 4.21
N VAL A 73 -1.76 14.28 5.41
CA VAL A 73 -2.17 13.51 6.59
C VAL A 73 -2.30 14.50 7.74
N THR A 74 -3.36 14.34 8.52
CA THR A 74 -3.63 15.06 9.76
C THR A 74 -3.89 14.03 10.86
N VAL A 75 -3.35 14.26 12.05
CA VAL A 75 -3.54 13.41 13.24
C VAL A 75 -3.87 14.33 14.41
N ASN A 76 -5.09 14.23 14.92
CA ASN A 76 -5.62 15.04 16.01
C ASN A 76 -6.02 14.07 17.14
N ASP A 77 -5.16 13.93 18.15
CA ASP A 77 -5.31 12.96 19.25
C ASP A 77 -5.55 11.51 18.77
N SER A 78 -6.82 11.08 18.72
CA SER A 78 -7.27 9.75 18.25
C SER A 78 -7.63 9.68 16.77
N ASP A 79 -7.76 10.82 16.12
CA ASP A 79 -8.46 10.95 14.84
C ASP A 79 -7.47 11.21 13.71
N ILE A 80 -7.61 10.45 12.62
CA ILE A 80 -6.73 10.51 11.46
C ILE A 80 -7.54 10.93 10.23
N SER A 81 -7.12 12.00 9.55
CA SER A 81 -7.64 12.35 8.22
C SER A 81 -6.53 12.17 7.19
N ILE A 82 -6.82 11.36 6.17
CA ILE A 82 -5.90 10.97 5.10
C ILE A 82 -6.45 11.53 3.80
N LYS A 83 -5.69 12.40 3.12
CA LYS A 83 -6.05 12.94 1.81
C LYS A 83 -5.07 12.49 0.75
N LEU A 84 -5.57 11.71 -0.19
CA LEU A 84 -4.85 11.24 -1.38
C LEU A 84 -5.27 12.00 -2.64
N PHE A 85 -4.53 11.79 -3.71
CA PHE A 85 -4.93 12.11 -5.07
C PHE A 85 -4.51 11.01 -6.03
N GLN A 86 -5.39 10.67 -6.97
CA GLN A 86 -5.14 9.69 -8.03
C GLN A 86 -6.05 10.00 -9.22
N GLU A 87 -5.48 10.09 -10.42
CA GLU A 87 -6.22 10.21 -11.68
C GLU A 87 -6.55 8.80 -12.22
N PRO A 88 -7.82 8.49 -12.55
CA PRO A 88 -8.25 7.17 -12.99
C PRO A 88 -8.17 7.02 -14.51
N GLU A 89 -7.50 5.96 -14.99
CA GLU A 89 -7.62 5.51 -16.39
C GLU A 89 -8.92 4.71 -16.62
N ASP A 90 -9.42 4.04 -15.57
CA ASP A 90 -10.70 3.33 -15.55
C ASP A 90 -11.36 3.49 -14.16
N GLU A 91 -12.63 3.89 -14.13
CA GLU A 91 -13.34 4.20 -12.87
C GLU A 91 -13.66 2.97 -12.02
N LYS A 92 -13.83 1.78 -12.63
CA LYS A 92 -14.12 0.53 -11.91
C LYS A 92 -12.88 -0.01 -11.22
N GLN A 93 -11.75 -0.03 -11.92
CA GLN A 93 -10.43 -0.31 -11.37
C GLN A 93 -10.05 0.73 -10.31
N PHE A 94 -10.36 2.02 -10.51
CA PHE A 94 -10.14 3.05 -9.51
C PHE A 94 -10.89 2.77 -8.20
N LEU A 95 -12.18 2.44 -8.26
CA LEU A 95 -12.95 2.10 -7.05
C LEU A 95 -12.41 0.84 -6.36
N ILE A 96 -12.10 -0.22 -7.13
CA ILE A 96 -11.54 -1.48 -6.58
C ILE A 96 -10.20 -1.21 -5.87
N HIS A 97 -9.26 -0.53 -6.53
CA HIS A 97 -7.96 -0.22 -5.95
C HIS A 97 -8.08 0.70 -4.73
N THR A 98 -8.90 1.75 -4.81
CA THR A 98 -9.07 2.70 -3.70
C THR A 98 -9.72 2.04 -2.48
N SER A 99 -10.68 1.13 -2.70
CA SER A 99 -11.34 0.40 -1.61
C SER A 99 -10.42 -0.64 -0.97
N ASN A 100 -9.54 -1.29 -1.75
CA ASN A 100 -8.49 -2.16 -1.21
C ASN A 100 -7.42 -1.36 -0.43
N TYR A 101 -6.97 -0.23 -0.97
CA TYR A 101 -6.05 0.68 -0.29
C TYR A 101 -6.61 1.18 1.04
N PHE A 102 -7.90 1.54 1.07
CA PHE A 102 -8.59 1.91 2.31
C PHE A 102 -8.51 0.78 3.34
N ILE A 103 -8.90 -0.45 2.97
CA ILE A 103 -8.87 -1.61 3.88
C ILE A 103 -7.46 -1.86 4.42
N ASP A 104 -6.43 -1.85 3.57
CA ASP A 104 -5.03 -2.09 4.00
C ASP A 104 -4.52 -1.01 4.96
N ILE A 105 -4.83 0.26 4.67
CA ILE A 105 -4.44 1.40 5.51
C ILE A 105 -5.15 1.35 6.87
N VAL A 106 -6.46 1.15 6.87
CA VAL A 106 -7.28 1.07 8.08
C VAL A 106 -6.89 -0.12 8.96
N SER A 107 -6.63 -1.28 8.33
CA SER A 107 -6.26 -2.50 9.05
C SER A 107 -4.88 -2.40 9.71
N GLU A 108 -3.94 -1.64 9.15
CA GLU A 108 -2.65 -1.35 9.80
C GLU A 108 -2.76 -0.21 10.85
N LEU A 109 -3.60 0.80 10.63
CA LEU A 109 -3.79 1.92 11.57
C LEU A 109 -4.46 1.50 12.88
N PHE A 110 -5.57 0.75 12.82
CA PHE A 110 -6.30 0.35 14.03
C PHE A 110 -5.53 -0.62 14.95
N LYS A 111 -4.38 -1.17 14.50
CA LYS A 111 -3.43 -1.90 15.36
C LYS A 111 -2.85 -1.01 16.46
N ASN A 112 -2.73 0.30 16.22
CA ASN A 112 -2.47 1.26 17.28
C ASN A 112 -3.77 1.49 18.07
N LYS A 113 -3.77 1.15 19.36
CA LYS A 113 -4.95 1.23 20.24
C LYS A 113 -5.44 2.65 20.55
N LYS A 114 -4.77 3.70 20.07
CA LYS A 114 -5.20 5.11 20.24
C LYS A 114 -6.07 5.65 19.10
N VAL A 115 -6.11 4.96 17.96
CA VAL A 115 -6.84 5.44 16.77
C VAL A 115 -8.33 5.10 16.91
N GLU A 116 -9.20 6.10 17.04
CA GLU A 116 -10.65 5.83 17.21
C GLU A 116 -11.47 6.16 15.96
N ASN A 117 -10.99 7.03 15.08
CA ASN A 117 -11.67 7.45 13.87
C ASN A 117 -10.68 7.68 12.72
N ILE A 118 -11.06 7.23 11.52
CA ILE A 118 -10.28 7.40 10.29
C ILE A 118 -11.19 7.97 9.19
N GLU A 119 -10.87 9.19 8.75
CA GLU A 119 -11.38 9.77 7.50
C GLU A 119 -10.37 9.51 6.38
N PHE A 120 -10.85 8.99 5.25
CA PHE A 120 -10.04 8.69 4.07
C PHE A 120 -10.67 9.32 2.83
N ILE A 121 -10.00 10.33 2.28
CA ILE A 121 -10.43 11.11 1.12
C ILE A 121 -9.50 10.84 -0.06
N VAL A 122 -10.06 10.62 -1.24
CA VAL A 122 -9.34 10.65 -2.51
C VAL A 122 -9.97 11.69 -3.40
N ASP A 123 -9.19 12.71 -3.78
CA ASP A 123 -9.57 13.64 -4.85
C ASP A 123 -9.04 13.11 -6.19
N SER A 124 -9.74 13.45 -7.28
CA SER A 124 -9.41 13.07 -8.65
C SER A 124 -9.74 14.22 -9.59
N ILE A 125 -9.13 14.19 -10.78
CA ILE A 125 -9.63 14.95 -11.93
C ILE A 125 -10.77 14.16 -12.59
N PHE A 126 -11.79 14.88 -13.06
CA PHE A 126 -12.85 14.36 -13.93
C PHE A 126 -13.03 15.30 -15.13
N ASP A 127 -13.30 14.73 -16.30
CA ASP A 127 -13.70 15.52 -17.48
C ASP A 127 -15.17 15.95 -17.35
N THR A 128 -15.43 17.24 -17.54
CA THR A 128 -16.80 17.79 -17.61
C THR A 128 -17.43 17.55 -18.98
N LYS A 129 -18.74 17.83 -19.10
CA LYS A 129 -19.46 17.83 -20.39
C LYS A 129 -18.96 18.88 -21.42
N GLN A 130 -17.96 19.68 -21.06
CA GLN A 130 -17.32 20.69 -21.92
C GLN A 130 -15.84 20.35 -22.20
N ASN A 131 -15.39 19.14 -21.84
CA ASN A 131 -14.00 18.67 -21.90
C ASN A 131 -13.02 19.50 -21.02
N GLU A 132 -13.52 20.24 -20.04
CA GLU A 132 -12.69 20.85 -19.01
C GLU A 132 -12.37 19.83 -17.91
N LYS A 133 -11.09 19.70 -17.55
CA LYS A 133 -10.61 18.86 -16.43
C LYS A 133 -10.78 19.58 -15.10
N VAL A 134 -11.64 19.05 -14.23
CA VAL A 134 -11.94 19.61 -12.91
C VAL A 134 -11.52 18.65 -11.81
N GLU A 135 -10.74 19.14 -10.84
CA GLU A 135 -10.45 18.39 -9.61
C GLU A 135 -11.66 18.40 -8.68
N SER A 136 -12.10 17.21 -8.25
CA SER A 136 -13.23 17.00 -7.35
C SER A 136 -12.96 15.85 -6.39
N ARG A 137 -13.71 15.78 -5.29
CA ARG A 137 -13.66 14.65 -4.36
C ARG A 137 -14.24 13.41 -5.04
N ALA A 138 -13.39 12.42 -5.30
CA ALA A 138 -13.77 11.18 -5.96
C ALA A 138 -14.40 10.19 -4.98
N ILE A 139 -13.78 10.03 -3.81
CA ILE A 139 -14.17 9.11 -2.74
C ILE A 139 -13.93 9.80 -1.40
N ALA A 140 -14.86 9.63 -0.45
CA ALA A 140 -14.60 9.82 0.96
C ALA A 140 -15.26 8.70 1.77
N TYR A 141 -14.47 8.05 2.63
CA TYR A 141 -14.88 7.01 3.55
C TYR A 141 -14.58 7.45 4.99
N THR A 142 -15.45 7.08 5.93
CA THR A 142 -15.25 7.32 7.38
C THR A 142 -15.54 6.05 8.15
N ILE A 143 -14.64 5.68 9.07
CA ILE A 143 -14.80 4.50 9.92
C ILE A 143 -14.28 4.76 11.34
N THR A 144 -15.09 4.37 12.32
CA THR A 144 -14.74 4.32 13.74
C THR A 144 -14.15 2.96 14.11
N ARG A 145 -13.37 2.90 15.20
CA ARG A 145 -12.93 1.63 15.79
C ARG A 145 -14.12 0.74 16.15
N GLU A 146 -15.22 1.31 16.62
CA GLU A 146 -16.42 0.55 16.98
C GLU A 146 -17.05 -0.14 15.75
N LYS A 147 -17.19 0.57 14.63
CA LYS A 147 -17.65 -0.01 13.37
C LYS A 147 -16.67 -1.05 12.82
N TYR A 148 -15.37 -0.76 12.84
CA TYR A 148 -14.33 -1.70 12.41
C TYR A 148 -14.37 -3.03 13.19
N ASN A 149 -14.48 -2.98 14.52
CA ASN A 149 -14.48 -4.16 15.38
C ASN A 149 -15.70 -5.10 15.19
N LYS A 150 -16.73 -4.71 14.42
CA LYS A 150 -17.94 -5.53 14.17
C LYS A 150 -17.74 -6.61 13.08
N PHE A 151 -16.60 -6.61 12.39
CA PHE A 151 -16.41 -7.42 11.18
C PHE A 151 -15.03 -8.10 11.09
N ASN A 152 -14.94 -9.20 10.33
CA ASN A 152 -13.65 -9.78 9.94
C ASN A 152 -13.18 -9.19 8.60
N TRP A 153 -12.20 -8.29 8.65
CA TRP A 153 -11.75 -7.53 7.49
C TRP A 153 -10.94 -8.35 6.48
N GLU A 154 -10.34 -9.46 6.90
CA GLU A 154 -9.64 -10.39 5.99
C GLU A 154 -10.65 -11.07 5.03
N ASP A 155 -11.79 -11.55 5.55
CA ASP A 155 -12.85 -12.17 4.73
C ASP A 155 -13.52 -11.13 3.81
N ILE A 156 -13.72 -9.92 4.32
CA ILE A 156 -14.34 -8.80 3.59
C ILE A 156 -13.46 -8.27 2.47
N LYS A 157 -12.12 -8.28 2.63
CA LYS A 157 -11.21 -7.78 1.59
C LYS A 157 -11.40 -8.51 0.25
N LEU A 158 -11.61 -9.83 0.30
CA LEU A 158 -11.92 -10.64 -0.88
C LEU A 158 -13.26 -10.24 -1.52
N GLN A 159 -14.29 -9.99 -0.70
CA GLN A 159 -15.62 -9.59 -1.17
C GLN A 159 -15.59 -8.20 -1.82
N VAL A 160 -14.90 -7.24 -1.20
CA VAL A 160 -14.72 -5.85 -1.69
C VAL A 160 -13.87 -5.79 -2.96
N TYR A 161 -12.98 -6.77 -3.19
CA TYR A 161 -12.28 -6.90 -4.47
C TYR A 161 -13.23 -7.27 -5.63
N SER A 162 -14.20 -8.16 -5.38
CA SER A 162 -15.22 -8.54 -6.38
C SER A 162 -16.36 -7.52 -6.51
N GLU A 163 -16.81 -6.95 -5.39
CA GLU A 163 -17.96 -6.04 -5.30
C GLU A 163 -17.66 -4.91 -4.30
N PRO A 164 -16.94 -3.85 -4.74
CA PRO A 164 -16.50 -2.79 -3.82
C PRO A 164 -17.65 -1.97 -3.20
N LYS A 165 -18.88 -2.08 -3.73
CA LYS A 165 -20.07 -1.44 -3.17
C LYS A 165 -20.44 -2.00 -1.78
N ILE A 166 -20.09 -3.25 -1.47
CA ILE A 166 -20.28 -3.86 -0.13
C ILE A 166 -19.61 -3.01 0.96
N LEU A 167 -18.50 -2.32 0.65
CA LEU A 167 -17.80 -1.48 1.61
C LEU A 167 -18.69 -0.35 2.17
N TYR A 168 -19.70 0.13 1.43
CA TYR A 168 -20.49 1.28 1.85
C TYR A 168 -21.34 0.98 3.10
N ASP A 169 -21.90 -0.23 3.22
CA ASP A 169 -22.68 -0.65 4.39
C ASP A 169 -21.78 -0.96 5.61
N LEU A 170 -20.50 -1.27 5.35
CA LEU A 170 -19.48 -1.60 6.34
C LEU A 170 -18.79 -0.36 6.95
N LEU A 171 -19.12 0.85 6.48
CA LEU A 171 -18.58 2.13 6.94
C LEU A 171 -19.55 2.90 7.85
N ASP A 172 -19.06 3.92 8.55
CA ASP A 172 -19.93 4.90 9.22
C ASP A 172 -20.38 6.00 8.26
N SER A 173 -19.59 6.29 7.22
CA SER A 173 -20.00 7.10 6.07
C SER A 173 -19.24 6.69 4.82
N ALA A 174 -19.93 6.71 3.67
CA ALA A 174 -19.37 6.46 2.36
C ALA A 174 -19.97 7.42 1.32
N ALA A 175 -19.12 8.18 0.64
CA ALA A 175 -19.50 9.06 -0.46
C ALA A 175 -18.56 8.81 -1.65
N VAL A 176 -19.13 8.55 -2.83
CA VAL A 176 -18.39 8.33 -4.07
C VAL A 176 -18.99 9.20 -5.17
N HIS A 177 -18.14 9.75 -6.04
CA HIS A 177 -18.56 10.70 -7.07
C HIS A 177 -19.52 10.05 -8.08
N PRO A 178 -20.62 10.71 -8.50
CA PRO A 178 -21.64 10.08 -9.34
C PRO A 178 -21.12 9.49 -10.66
N SER A 179 -20.07 10.06 -11.27
CA SER A 179 -19.43 9.50 -12.47
C SER A 179 -19.06 8.02 -12.28
N ILE A 180 -18.29 7.76 -11.22
CA ILE A 180 -17.79 6.43 -10.85
C ILE A 180 -18.95 5.48 -10.55
N ILE A 181 -19.94 5.91 -9.75
CA ILE A 181 -21.07 5.05 -9.36
C ILE A 181 -21.87 4.63 -10.61
N ASN A 182 -22.14 5.55 -11.53
CA ASN A 182 -22.99 5.31 -12.70
C ASN A 182 -22.37 4.38 -13.74
N ASN A 183 -21.04 4.35 -13.84
CA ASN A 183 -20.33 3.49 -14.79
C ASN A 183 -20.04 2.07 -14.24
N ILE A 184 -20.16 1.86 -12.92
CA ILE A 184 -19.99 0.54 -12.31
C ILE A 184 -21.30 -0.25 -12.36
N LYS A 185 -21.52 -0.88 -13.52
CA LYS A 185 -22.40 -2.04 -13.69
C LYS A 185 -21.73 -3.30 -13.17
#